data_AF-A0A964QKX1-F1
#
_entry.id   AF-A0A964QKX1-F1
#
_cell.length_a   1.000
_cell.length_b   1.000
_cell.length_c   1.000
_cell.angle_alpha   90.00
_cell.angle_beta   90.00
_cell.angle_gamma   90.00
#
_symmetry.space_group_name_H-M   'P 1'
#
loop_
_entity.id
_entity.type
_entity.pdbx_description
1 polymer ?
#
loop_
_entity_poly.entity_id
_entity_poly.type
_entity_poly.pdbx_seq_one_letter_code
_entity_poly.pdbx_strand_id
1 'polypeptide(L)'
;MLRKWGPPSLSVAFFCAANAAAEPMPANPDSALLAVLGELRGTSLPLEVAVQQALKNATSTRRAEATYLAAAGAVQRERGAFDPEFFFSLDYQDREQPTASFFAGASVLATQQTASRTGLRMDLPVGTELELALNTVRLNTNSQFAFLDPEYNTSGSFSIRQPLLRGFAKSARKGLTHAERALAAEKARYDQQALALNAEVEHRYWDLYAAERDYAVQRFLRDRATAFLKETQLRTQAGIIGPNQAANARTFLAEQELLLIDREEQLDRQSDQLASLIGVRPEAGMPRFIPVDDPPSDFPSEPVERLIERALKNNLDLQAAHQDLEAAQALVNAAKWEARPHADLVGSLGGAGLSGTAREVVFGSDTLRTARSGGSGEALSQTAKREFPNWSVGLELSIPIGFRSALGEQERLEAQVLSARQLHIEKSRLLEEQVRATSRELAHGKSRLEAAREGVEATQEQMRIGVVEFHNGRSTAFELVHLGADLAVAQRRYSDALVRTAKAAATLKQLTH
;
A
#
# COMPACT_ATOMS: atom_id res chain seq x y z
N MET A 1 71.91 19.34 -77.75
CA MET A 1 72.73 18.11 -77.69
C MET A 1 71.78 16.92 -77.61
N LEU A 2 71.86 16.00 -78.59
CA LEU A 2 71.40 14.58 -78.61
C LEU A 2 69.93 14.31 -78.19
N ARG A 3 68.89 14.24 -79.06
CA ARG A 3 68.58 13.42 -80.27
C ARG A 3 68.33 11.91 -80.00
N LYS A 4 67.07 11.46 -80.11
CA LYS A 4 66.52 10.28 -80.86
C LYS A 4 65.05 10.00 -80.42
N TRP A 5 64.03 10.19 -81.27
CA TRP A 5 63.39 9.20 -82.22
C TRP A 5 62.75 8.02 -81.46
N GLY A 6 61.48 7.60 -81.61
CA GLY A 6 60.44 7.63 -82.65
C GLY A 6 59.22 6.77 -82.17
N PRO A 7 58.19 6.46 -83.00
CA PRO A 7 56.76 6.64 -82.62
C PRO A 7 55.91 5.32 -82.50
N PRO A 8 54.57 5.30 -82.73
CA PRO A 8 53.53 4.87 -81.78
C PRO A 8 52.99 3.43 -81.97
N SER A 9 52.22 2.90 -81.00
CA SER A 9 51.45 1.66 -81.19
C SER A 9 50.16 1.62 -80.36
N LEU A 10 49.04 1.45 -81.06
CA LEU A 10 47.74 1.01 -80.55
C LEU A 10 47.86 -0.36 -79.86
N SER A 11 47.19 -0.56 -78.73
CA SER A 11 46.86 -1.90 -78.20
C SER A 11 45.60 -1.84 -77.33
N VAL A 12 44.60 -2.60 -77.78
CA VAL A 12 43.38 -2.96 -77.07
C VAL A 12 43.73 -3.79 -75.84
N ALA A 13 43.14 -3.48 -74.69
CA ALA A 13 43.14 -4.36 -73.53
C ALA A 13 41.71 -4.55 -73.02
N PHE A 14 41.14 -5.69 -73.43
CA PHE A 14 40.07 -6.40 -72.73
C PHE A 14 40.64 -6.92 -71.41
N PHE A 15 40.02 -6.68 -70.26
CA PHE A 15 39.73 -7.75 -69.27
C PHE A 15 39.02 -7.27 -67.99
N CYS A 16 38.13 -8.17 -67.53
CA CYS A 16 37.67 -8.41 -66.18
C CYS A 16 36.73 -7.42 -65.49
N ALA A 17 35.43 -7.74 -65.60
CA ALA A 17 34.43 -7.47 -64.59
C ALA A 17 34.90 -8.01 -63.22
N ALA A 18 34.95 -7.11 -62.24
CA ALA A 18 35.23 -7.44 -60.85
C ALA A 18 34.04 -8.21 -60.26
N ASN A 19 34.32 -9.44 -59.84
CA ASN A 19 33.42 -10.29 -59.08
C ASN A 19 33.09 -9.59 -57.76
N ALA A 20 31.82 -9.23 -57.55
CA ALA A 20 31.34 -8.78 -56.25
C ALA A 20 31.38 -9.96 -55.28
N ALA A 21 32.35 -9.96 -54.37
CA ALA A 21 32.43 -10.93 -53.30
C ALA A 21 31.22 -10.76 -52.37
N ALA A 22 30.38 -11.79 -52.30
CA ALA A 22 29.37 -11.93 -51.26
C ALA A 22 30.08 -12.03 -49.90
N GLU A 23 29.66 -11.23 -48.92
CA GLU A 23 30.13 -11.36 -47.54
C GLU A 23 29.88 -12.78 -47.01
N PRO A 24 30.83 -13.38 -46.28
CA PRO A 24 30.64 -14.69 -45.70
C PRO A 24 29.53 -14.64 -44.64
N MET A 25 28.64 -15.63 -44.67
CA MET A 25 27.60 -15.80 -43.65
C MET A 25 28.25 -15.89 -42.26
N PRO A 26 27.72 -15.21 -41.23
CA PRO A 26 28.19 -15.40 -39.86
C PRO A 26 28.05 -16.87 -39.48
N ALA A 27 29.17 -17.48 -39.08
CA ALA A 27 29.29 -18.92 -38.83
C ALA A 27 28.57 -19.41 -37.56
N ASN A 28 27.98 -18.51 -36.76
CA ASN A 28 27.15 -18.87 -35.62
C ASN A 28 25.92 -17.94 -35.52
N PRO A 29 24.68 -18.47 -35.64
CA PRO A 29 23.44 -17.72 -35.47
C PRO A 29 23.31 -17.05 -34.09
N ASP A 30 23.92 -17.59 -33.02
CA ASP A 30 23.93 -16.95 -31.69
C ASP A 30 24.66 -15.58 -31.71
N SER A 31 25.73 -15.45 -32.49
CA SER A 31 26.50 -14.21 -32.62
C SER A 31 25.73 -13.13 -33.38
N ALA A 32 24.88 -13.53 -34.31
CA ALA A 32 24.05 -12.61 -35.08
C ALA A 32 22.89 -12.04 -34.25
N LEU A 33 22.28 -12.87 -33.38
CA LEU A 33 21.24 -12.41 -32.45
C LEU A 33 21.81 -11.40 -31.43
N LEU A 34 22.98 -11.70 -30.85
CA LEU A 34 23.67 -10.80 -29.91
C LEU A 34 24.07 -9.47 -30.56
N ALA A 35 24.45 -9.48 -31.83
CA ALA A 35 24.73 -8.25 -32.57
C ALA A 35 23.47 -7.38 -32.74
N VAL A 36 22.32 -7.99 -33.06
CA VAL A 36 21.04 -7.27 -33.19
C VAL A 36 20.60 -6.67 -31.86
N LEU A 37 20.76 -7.41 -30.75
CA LEU A 37 20.47 -6.91 -29.40
C LEU A 37 21.35 -5.71 -29.03
N GLY A 38 22.64 -5.75 -29.35
CA GLY A 38 23.57 -4.65 -29.09
C GLY A 38 23.31 -3.37 -29.90
N GLU A 39 22.54 -3.43 -30.98
CA GLU A 39 22.16 -2.29 -31.81
C GLU A 39 20.86 -1.60 -31.38
N LEU A 40 20.14 -2.16 -30.41
CA LEU A 40 18.88 -1.60 -29.95
C LEU A 40 19.11 -0.26 -29.23
N ARG A 41 18.33 0.75 -29.61
CA ARG A 41 18.36 2.08 -28.97
C ARG A 41 17.38 2.13 -27.83
N GLY A 42 17.86 2.45 -26.64
CA GLY A 42 17.03 2.63 -25.45
C GLY A 42 17.85 2.91 -24.20
N THR A 43 17.17 3.23 -23.12
CA THR A 43 17.78 3.48 -21.82
C THR A 43 18.00 2.14 -21.11
N SER A 44 19.25 1.80 -20.82
CA SER A 44 19.59 0.59 -20.06
C SER A 44 19.02 0.64 -18.64
N LEU A 45 18.33 -0.41 -18.23
CA LEU A 45 17.67 -0.51 -16.93
C LEU A 45 18.00 -1.86 -16.26
N PRO A 46 18.79 -1.86 -15.17
CA PRO A 46 18.95 -3.04 -14.31
C PRO A 46 17.67 -3.32 -13.51
N LEU A 47 17.39 -4.59 -13.21
CA LEU A 47 16.22 -5.04 -12.44
C LEU A 47 16.19 -4.42 -11.04
N GLU A 48 17.33 -4.38 -10.35
CA GLU A 48 17.42 -3.80 -9.01
C GLU A 48 17.02 -2.31 -9.01
N VAL A 49 17.47 -1.56 -10.02
CA VAL A 49 17.13 -0.15 -10.20
C VAL A 49 15.64 0.01 -10.49
N ALA A 50 15.05 -0.85 -11.32
CA ALA A 50 13.62 -0.84 -11.60
C ALA A 50 12.78 -1.07 -10.33
N VAL A 51 13.18 -2.04 -9.49
CA VAL A 51 12.53 -2.32 -8.20
C VAL A 51 12.65 -1.14 -7.24
N GLN A 52 13.84 -0.56 -7.09
CA GLN A 52 14.05 0.60 -6.22
C GLN A 52 13.24 1.82 -6.68
N GLN A 53 13.18 2.08 -7.98
CA GLN A 53 12.36 3.15 -8.55
C GLN A 53 10.88 2.91 -8.31
N ALA A 54 10.40 1.67 -8.51
CA ALA A 54 9.02 1.31 -8.23
C ALA A 54 8.65 1.50 -6.76
N LEU A 55 9.47 1.01 -5.82
CA LEU A 55 9.18 1.18 -4.39
C LEU A 55 9.10 2.66 -3.98
N LYS A 56 9.87 3.54 -4.63
CA LYS A 56 9.87 4.99 -4.37
C LYS A 56 8.71 5.74 -5.04
N ASN A 57 8.32 5.34 -6.24
CA ASN A 57 7.44 6.13 -7.11
C ASN A 57 6.06 5.52 -7.35
N ALA A 58 5.89 4.21 -7.18
CA ALA A 58 4.64 3.53 -7.46
C ALA A 58 3.49 4.07 -6.60
N THR A 59 2.39 4.38 -7.27
CA THR A 59 1.18 4.90 -6.61
C THR A 59 0.53 3.88 -5.69
N SER A 60 0.70 2.58 -5.95
CA SER A 60 0.18 1.49 -5.12
C SER A 60 0.81 1.49 -3.72
N THR A 61 2.15 1.58 -3.64
CA THR A 61 2.89 1.68 -2.37
C THR A 61 2.54 2.94 -1.61
N ARG A 62 2.49 4.11 -2.28
CA ARG A 62 2.10 5.37 -1.63
C ARG A 62 0.68 5.35 -1.09
N ARG A 63 -0.25 4.69 -1.78
CA ARG A 63 -1.62 4.50 -1.28
C ARG A 63 -1.65 3.62 -0.04
N ALA A 64 -0.91 2.51 -0.04
CA ALA A 64 -0.80 1.63 1.11
C ALA A 64 -0.09 2.31 2.30
N GLU A 65 0.91 3.15 2.04
CA GLU A 65 1.53 4.00 3.06
C GLU A 65 0.52 4.96 3.68
N ALA A 66 -0.30 5.62 2.85
CA ALA A 66 -1.34 6.53 3.33
C ALA A 66 -2.41 5.82 4.18
N THR A 67 -2.81 4.59 3.84
CA THR A 67 -3.76 3.82 4.68
C THR A 67 -3.13 3.40 6.01
N TYR A 68 -1.85 3.01 5.99
CA TYR A 68 -1.09 2.73 7.21
C TYR A 68 -0.97 3.97 8.12
N LEU A 69 -0.62 5.13 7.55
CA LEU A 69 -0.55 6.39 8.31
C LEU A 69 -1.92 6.82 8.84
N ALA A 70 -2.99 6.61 8.09
CA ALA A 70 -4.35 6.87 8.57
C ALA A 70 -4.71 5.98 9.77
N ALA A 71 -4.32 4.71 9.76
CA ALA A 71 -4.48 3.82 10.92
C ALA A 71 -3.64 4.26 12.11
N ALA A 72 -2.42 4.77 11.89
CA ALA A 72 -1.60 5.34 12.96
C ALA A 72 -2.27 6.59 13.58
N GLY A 73 -2.85 7.44 12.74
CA GLY A 73 -3.68 8.57 13.18
C GLY A 73 -4.91 8.13 13.97
N ALA A 74 -5.55 7.01 13.60
CA ALA A 74 -6.66 6.45 14.35
C ALA A 74 -6.23 5.98 15.75
N VAL A 75 -5.06 5.34 15.89
CA VAL A 75 -4.49 4.99 17.21
C VAL A 75 -4.23 6.25 18.03
N GLN A 76 -3.67 7.29 17.42
CA GLN A 76 -3.43 8.56 18.13
C GLN A 76 -4.74 9.21 18.59
N ARG A 77 -5.79 9.19 17.77
CA ARG A 77 -7.12 9.67 18.15
C ARG A 77 -7.69 8.91 19.35
N GLU A 78 -7.57 7.58 19.36
CA GLU A 78 -8.02 6.75 20.47
C GLU A 78 -7.17 6.94 21.74
N ARG A 79 -5.88 7.27 21.61
CA ARG A 79 -5.06 7.70 22.75
C ARG A 79 -5.50 9.05 23.30
N GLY A 80 -5.88 9.97 22.43
CA GLY A 80 -6.36 11.30 22.81
C GLY A 80 -7.65 11.30 23.64
N ALA A 81 -8.42 10.21 23.62
CA ALA A 81 -9.56 10.03 24.53
C ALA A 81 -9.14 9.99 26.01
N PHE A 82 -7.86 9.73 26.31
CA PHE A 82 -7.30 9.70 27.66
C PHE A 82 -6.47 10.95 27.98
N ASP A 83 -6.43 11.93 27.08
CA ASP A 83 -5.71 13.19 27.32
C ASP A 83 -6.50 14.08 28.31
N PRO A 84 -5.81 14.86 29.16
CA PRO A 84 -6.48 15.77 30.07
C PRO A 84 -7.13 16.92 29.29
N GLU A 85 -8.41 17.13 29.56
CA GLU A 85 -9.22 18.22 29.01
C GLU A 85 -9.31 19.37 30.01
N PHE A 86 -8.84 20.55 29.61
CA PHE A 86 -9.17 21.79 30.28
C PHE A 86 -10.53 22.30 29.80
N PHE A 87 -11.41 22.62 30.75
CA PHE A 87 -12.70 23.21 30.44
C PHE A 87 -12.90 24.52 31.22
N PHE A 88 -13.57 25.46 30.55
CA PHE A 88 -14.01 26.73 31.12
C PHE A 88 -15.40 27.05 30.58
N SER A 89 -16.34 27.30 31.48
CA SER A 89 -17.65 27.83 31.14
C SER A 89 -17.94 29.07 31.98
N LEU A 90 -18.58 30.05 31.35
CA LEU A 90 -19.06 31.28 31.98
C LEU A 90 -20.52 31.47 31.58
N ASP A 91 -21.37 31.60 32.58
CA ASP A 91 -22.81 31.79 32.45
C ASP A 91 -23.22 33.08 33.16
N TYR A 92 -23.98 33.93 32.47
CA TYR A 92 -24.59 35.12 33.05
C TYR A 92 -26.09 35.00 32.91
N GLN A 93 -26.78 35.11 34.04
CA GLN A 93 -28.22 34.98 34.11
C GLN A 93 -28.81 36.16 34.86
N ASP A 94 -29.72 36.89 34.20
CA ASP A 94 -30.56 37.89 34.83
C ASP A 94 -31.99 37.36 34.91
N ARG A 95 -32.59 37.40 36.09
CA ARG A 95 -33.92 36.85 36.34
C ARG A 95 -34.71 37.79 37.22
N GLU A 96 -35.84 38.24 36.70
CA GLU A 96 -36.88 38.92 37.46
C GLU A 96 -38.07 37.98 37.64
N GLN A 97 -38.45 37.73 38.88
CA GLN A 97 -39.56 36.85 39.21
C GLN A 97 -40.52 37.57 40.17
N PRO A 98 -41.82 37.67 39.84
CA PRO A 98 -42.79 38.22 40.78
C PRO A 98 -42.94 37.27 41.97
N THR A 99 -42.99 37.82 43.17
CA THR A 99 -43.08 37.04 44.41
C THR A 99 -44.26 37.48 45.27
N ALA A 100 -45.08 36.54 45.72
CA ALA A 100 -46.20 36.80 46.61
C ALA A 100 -45.82 36.75 48.10
N SER A 101 -44.65 36.18 48.42
CA SER A 101 -44.18 36.02 49.81
C SER A 101 -43.45 37.27 50.29
N PHE A 102 -43.84 37.78 51.46
CA PHE A 102 -43.10 38.83 52.15
C PHE A 102 -41.62 38.46 52.34
N PHE A 103 -41.34 37.21 52.70
CA PHE A 103 -39.97 36.71 52.95
C PHE A 103 -39.07 36.68 51.71
N ALA A 104 -39.59 36.96 50.51
CA ALA A 104 -38.76 37.17 49.33
C ALA A 104 -37.96 38.48 49.41
N GLY A 105 -38.40 39.45 50.22
CA GLY A 105 -37.71 40.72 50.43
C GLY A 105 -37.83 41.71 49.28
N ALA A 106 -38.67 41.44 48.28
CA ALA A 106 -39.03 42.33 47.18
C ALA A 106 -40.41 41.91 46.62
N SER A 107 -41.12 42.80 45.91
CA SER A 107 -42.36 42.45 45.18
C SER A 107 -42.06 41.78 43.84
N VAL A 108 -40.95 42.18 43.21
CA VAL A 108 -40.31 41.52 42.07
C VAL A 108 -38.88 41.24 42.48
N LEU A 109 -38.55 39.97 42.65
CA LEU A 109 -37.21 39.53 43.02
C LEU A 109 -36.34 39.53 41.76
N ALA A 110 -35.35 40.42 41.74
CA ALA A 110 -34.36 40.52 40.68
C ALA A 110 -33.06 39.89 41.18
N THR A 111 -32.57 38.89 40.43
CA THR A 111 -31.31 38.22 40.70
C THR A 111 -30.43 38.23 39.45
N GLN A 112 -29.22 38.71 39.60
CA GLN A 112 -28.17 38.66 38.59
C GLN A 112 -27.11 37.66 39.06
N GLN A 113 -26.91 36.60 38.30
CA GLN A 113 -25.98 35.54 38.61
C GLN A 113 -24.90 35.48 37.53
N THR A 114 -23.63 35.52 37.94
CA THR A 114 -22.49 35.17 37.08
C THR A 114 -21.86 33.90 37.62
N ALA A 115 -21.98 32.80 36.91
CA ALA A 115 -21.38 31.52 37.28
C ALA A 115 -20.22 31.18 36.35
N SER A 116 -19.06 30.87 36.90
CA SER A 116 -17.92 30.35 36.16
C SER A 116 -17.54 28.97 36.68
N ARG A 117 -17.32 28.02 35.78
CA ARG A 117 -16.77 26.70 36.10
C ARG A 117 -15.51 26.48 35.29
N THR A 118 -14.40 26.23 35.98
CA THR A 118 -13.10 25.97 35.37
C THR A 118 -12.51 24.70 35.95
N GLY A 119 -11.83 23.90 35.14
CA GLY A 119 -11.29 22.65 35.64
C GLY A 119 -10.48 21.85 34.63
N LEU A 120 -9.99 20.71 35.12
CA LEU A 120 -9.33 19.67 34.34
C LEU A 120 -10.11 18.37 34.54
N ARG A 121 -10.39 17.64 33.47
CA ARG A 121 -10.95 16.30 33.53
C ARG A 121 -10.18 15.34 32.64
N MET A 122 -10.07 14.08 33.03
CA MET A 122 -9.39 13.05 32.23
C MET A 122 -9.95 11.67 32.53
N ASP A 123 -9.94 10.83 31.50
CA ASP A 123 -10.30 9.42 31.61
C ASP A 123 -9.03 8.57 31.64
N LEU A 124 -8.92 7.65 32.59
CA LEU A 124 -7.81 6.71 32.66
C LEU A 124 -8.09 5.47 31.79
N PRO A 125 -7.05 4.79 31.26
CA PRO A 125 -7.22 3.54 30.50
C PRO A 125 -7.90 2.39 31.26
N VAL A 126 -8.03 2.51 32.59
CA VAL A 126 -8.75 1.56 33.45
C VAL A 126 -10.25 1.87 33.58
N GLY A 127 -10.70 2.98 32.99
CA GLY A 127 -12.09 3.47 33.02
C GLY A 127 -12.39 4.50 34.11
N THR A 128 -11.41 4.86 34.95
CA THR A 128 -11.62 5.88 35.99
C THR A 128 -11.70 7.26 35.37
N GLU A 129 -12.74 8.01 35.71
CA GLU A 129 -12.85 9.43 35.38
C GLU A 129 -12.34 10.25 36.58
N LEU A 130 -11.43 11.18 36.31
CA LEU A 130 -10.90 12.12 37.29
C LEU A 130 -11.31 13.53 36.88
N GLU A 131 -11.87 14.30 37.80
CA GLU A 131 -12.20 15.71 37.56
C GLU A 131 -11.75 16.57 38.73
N LEU A 132 -11.06 17.66 38.41
CA LEU A 132 -10.75 18.75 39.31
C LEU A 132 -11.48 20.00 38.79
N ALA A 133 -12.42 20.52 39.58
CA ALA A 133 -13.25 21.65 39.19
C ALA A 133 -13.27 22.74 40.26
N LEU A 134 -13.34 23.98 39.81
CA LEU A 134 -13.59 25.17 40.59
C LEU A 134 -14.84 25.85 40.02
N ASN A 135 -15.88 25.94 40.84
CA ASN A 135 -17.11 26.65 40.54
C ASN A 135 -17.11 27.96 41.34
N THR A 136 -17.40 29.08 40.70
CA THR A 136 -17.57 30.38 41.34
C THR A 136 -18.88 30.98 40.88
N VAL A 137 -19.72 31.37 41.83
CA VAL A 137 -21.00 32.03 41.59
C VAL A 137 -20.96 33.38 42.27
N ARG A 138 -21.12 34.44 41.49
CA ARG A 138 -21.43 35.78 41.98
C ARG A 138 -22.92 36.00 41.84
N LEU A 139 -23.60 36.23 42.95
CA LEU A 139 -25.03 36.51 43.00
C LEU A 139 -25.26 37.94 43.49
N ASN A 140 -25.99 38.70 42.70
CA ASN A 140 -26.50 40.02 43.04
C ASN A 140 -28.02 39.92 43.18
N THR A 141 -28.60 40.50 44.23
CA THR A 141 -30.03 40.41 44.50
C THR A 141 -30.59 41.69 45.09
N ASN A 142 -31.82 42.04 44.71
CA ASN A 142 -32.53 43.18 45.28
C ASN A 142 -33.30 42.84 46.58
N SER A 143 -33.21 41.60 47.07
CA SER A 143 -33.91 41.18 48.29
C SER A 143 -33.45 41.97 49.51
N GLN A 144 -34.39 42.54 50.26
CA GLN A 144 -34.13 43.22 51.54
C GLN A 144 -33.60 42.28 52.64
N PHE A 145 -33.77 40.97 52.48
CA PHE A 145 -33.28 39.96 53.42
C PHE A 145 -31.92 39.35 53.04
N ALA A 146 -31.26 39.88 52.01
CA ALA A 146 -29.92 39.45 51.62
C ALA A 146 -28.85 40.03 52.57
N PHE A 147 -28.21 39.15 53.34
CA PHE A 147 -27.12 39.53 54.23
C PHE A 147 -25.79 39.81 53.50
N LEU A 148 -25.63 39.30 52.28
CA LEU A 148 -24.47 39.48 51.41
C LEU A 148 -24.94 39.87 50.01
N ASP A 149 -24.47 41.00 49.47
CA ASP A 149 -24.75 41.40 48.08
C ASP A 149 -23.68 42.39 47.57
N PRO A 150 -22.89 42.06 46.51
CA PRO A 150 -22.84 40.74 45.87
C PRO A 150 -22.40 39.65 46.86
N GLU A 151 -23.02 38.49 46.73
CA GLU A 151 -22.58 37.24 47.36
C GLU A 151 -21.65 36.49 46.40
N TYR A 152 -20.51 36.02 46.90
CA TYR A 152 -19.58 35.16 46.18
C TYR A 152 -19.54 33.79 46.85
N ASN A 153 -20.06 32.80 46.13
CA ASN A 153 -20.03 31.40 46.53
C ASN A 153 -19.03 30.65 45.64
N THR A 154 -17.96 30.14 46.24
CA THR A 154 -16.92 29.38 45.53
C THR A 154 -16.87 27.95 46.06
N SER A 155 -16.84 26.97 45.17
CA SER A 155 -16.68 25.56 45.53
C SER A 155 -15.62 24.90 44.66
N GLY A 156 -14.64 24.28 45.31
CA GLY A 156 -13.61 23.49 44.67
C GLY A 156 -13.87 22.02 44.96
N SER A 157 -13.78 21.17 43.95
CA SER A 157 -14.02 19.73 44.08
C SER A 157 -13.03 18.93 43.24
N PHE A 158 -12.46 17.91 43.86
CA PHE A 158 -11.81 16.80 43.19
C PHE A 158 -12.75 15.59 43.27
N SER A 159 -13.13 15.03 42.13
CA SER A 159 -14.01 13.87 42.03
C SER A 159 -13.35 12.73 41.28
N ILE A 160 -13.61 11.52 41.76
CA ILE A 160 -13.21 10.26 41.15
C ILE A 160 -14.49 9.47 40.88
N ARG A 161 -14.67 8.99 39.66
CA ARG A 161 -15.67 7.98 39.30
C ARG A 161 -14.96 6.74 38.78
N GLN A 162 -15.10 5.63 39.48
CA GLN A 162 -14.53 4.34 39.09
C GLN A 162 -15.65 3.38 38.72
N PRO A 163 -15.81 3.05 37.42
CA PRO A 163 -16.67 1.96 37.01
C PRO A 163 -16.10 0.62 37.50
N LEU A 164 -16.91 -0.19 38.18
CA LEU A 164 -16.49 -1.46 38.78
C LEU A 164 -16.84 -2.68 37.91
N LEU A 165 -17.96 -2.60 37.18
CA LEU A 165 -18.47 -3.70 36.35
C LEU A 165 -18.40 -3.33 34.86
N ARG A 166 -19.33 -2.49 34.42
CA ARG A 166 -19.37 -1.93 33.06
C ARG A 166 -18.39 -0.77 32.97
N GLY A 167 -17.63 -0.64 31.88
CA GLY A 167 -16.64 0.43 31.72
C GLY A 167 -15.26 0.11 32.31
N PHE A 168 -15.10 -0.99 33.04
CA PHE A 168 -13.81 -1.36 33.63
C PHE A 168 -12.80 -1.88 32.58
N ALA A 169 -11.56 -1.38 32.67
CA ALA A 169 -10.33 -1.76 31.96
C ALA A 169 -10.48 -2.20 30.49
N LYS A 170 -10.95 -3.43 30.26
CA LYS A 170 -11.13 -4.01 28.92
C LYS A 170 -12.14 -3.24 28.06
N SER A 171 -13.16 -2.67 28.68
CA SER A 171 -14.17 -1.86 27.96
C SER A 171 -13.72 -0.42 27.75
N ALA A 172 -13.08 0.21 28.75
CA ALA A 172 -12.52 1.55 28.63
C ALA A 172 -11.49 1.68 27.49
N ARG A 173 -10.58 0.71 27.35
CA ARG A 173 -9.55 0.71 26.31
C ARG A 173 -9.97 -0.01 25.03
N LYS A 174 -11.26 -0.30 24.81
CA LYS A 174 -11.68 -1.13 23.67
C LYS A 174 -11.33 -0.51 22.32
N GLY A 175 -11.56 0.81 22.18
CA GLY A 175 -11.28 1.57 20.95
C GLY A 175 -9.78 1.62 20.65
N LEU A 176 -8.97 1.93 21.66
CA LEU A 176 -7.51 1.92 21.54
C LEU A 176 -6.97 0.51 21.21
N THR A 177 -7.44 -0.53 21.88
CA THR A 177 -6.99 -1.92 21.60
C THR A 177 -7.37 -2.34 20.18
N HIS A 178 -8.59 -2.01 19.74
CA HIS A 178 -9.05 -2.24 18.37
C HIS A 178 -8.16 -1.51 17.35
N ALA A 179 -7.90 -0.21 17.57
CA ALA A 179 -7.06 0.59 16.68
C ALA A 179 -5.62 0.10 16.63
N GLU A 180 -5.04 -0.35 17.76
CA GLU A 180 -3.68 -0.93 17.82
C GLU A 180 -3.58 -2.21 16.98
N ARG A 181 -4.61 -3.07 17.02
CA ARG A 181 -4.69 -4.27 16.19
C ARG A 181 -4.92 -3.94 14.71
N ALA A 182 -5.80 -2.99 14.41
CA ALA A 182 -6.03 -2.50 13.05
C ALA A 182 -4.77 -1.88 12.45
N LEU A 183 -3.98 -1.13 13.23
CA LEU A 183 -2.67 -0.60 12.81
C LEU A 183 -1.69 -1.72 12.45
N ALA A 184 -1.64 -2.78 13.25
CA ALA A 184 -0.80 -3.95 12.95
C ALA A 184 -1.26 -4.66 11.67
N ALA A 185 -2.57 -4.74 11.42
CA ALA A 185 -3.12 -5.29 10.18
C ALA A 185 -2.71 -4.44 8.95
N GLU A 186 -2.88 -3.11 9.04
CA GLU A 186 -2.50 -2.19 7.96
C GLU A 186 -0.99 -2.18 7.71
N LYS A 187 -0.17 -2.32 8.75
CA LYS A 187 1.28 -2.48 8.58
C LYS A 187 1.61 -3.73 7.75
N ALA A 188 1.02 -4.87 8.10
CA ALA A 188 1.25 -6.11 7.36
C ALA A 188 0.76 -6.00 5.90
N ARG A 189 -0.36 -5.32 5.64
CA ARG A 189 -0.84 -5.03 4.26
C ARG A 189 0.12 -4.12 3.48
N TYR A 190 0.69 -3.11 4.13
CA TYR A 190 1.68 -2.23 3.52
C TYR A 190 2.95 -3.00 3.13
N ASP A 191 3.48 -3.80 4.05
CA ASP A 191 4.67 -4.63 3.81
C ASP A 191 4.40 -5.67 2.69
N GLN A 192 3.20 -6.27 2.68
CA GLN A 192 2.76 -7.18 1.62
C GLN A 192 2.65 -6.49 0.25
N GLN A 193 2.14 -5.25 0.22
CA GLN A 193 2.03 -4.48 -1.02
C GLN A 193 3.41 -4.19 -1.62
N ALA A 194 4.43 -3.98 -0.79
CA ALA A 194 5.81 -3.82 -1.25
C ALA A 194 6.36 -5.12 -1.86
N LEU A 195 6.11 -6.28 -1.23
CA LEU A 195 6.49 -7.60 -1.78
C LEU A 195 5.76 -7.90 -3.10
N ALA A 196 4.45 -7.62 -3.16
CA ALA A 196 3.65 -7.81 -4.37
C ALA A 196 4.14 -6.90 -5.51
N LEU A 197 4.46 -5.63 -5.22
CA LEU A 197 5.03 -4.71 -6.20
C LEU A 197 6.39 -5.20 -6.71
N ASN A 198 7.25 -5.71 -5.83
CA ASN A 198 8.53 -6.27 -6.24
C ASN A 198 8.35 -7.42 -7.25
N ALA A 199 7.47 -8.38 -6.94
CA ALA A 199 7.15 -9.48 -7.85
C ALA A 199 6.51 -8.98 -9.16
N GLU A 200 5.64 -7.98 -9.11
CA GLU A 200 5.01 -7.40 -10.31
C GLU A 200 6.05 -6.70 -11.22
N VAL A 201 6.98 -5.95 -10.64
CA VAL A 201 8.08 -5.31 -11.38
C VAL A 201 8.97 -6.36 -12.00
N GLU A 202 9.33 -7.42 -11.27
CA GLU A 202 10.11 -8.53 -11.79
C GLU A 202 9.38 -9.22 -12.97
N HIS A 203 8.06 -9.44 -12.88
CA HIS A 203 7.27 -9.98 -13.99
C HIS A 203 7.30 -9.07 -15.22
N ARG A 204 7.10 -7.76 -15.06
CA ARG A 204 7.13 -6.79 -16.18
C ARG A 204 8.51 -6.64 -16.78
N TYR A 205 9.55 -6.71 -15.95
CA TYR A 205 10.94 -6.68 -16.39
C TYR A 205 11.26 -7.89 -17.28
N TRP A 206 10.85 -9.09 -16.85
CA TRP A 206 11.05 -10.29 -17.66
C TRP A 206 10.15 -10.35 -18.91
N ASP A 207 8.96 -9.74 -18.89
CA ASP A 207 8.16 -9.51 -20.10
C ASP A 207 8.87 -8.63 -21.13
N LEU A 208 9.51 -7.55 -20.66
CA LEU A 208 10.29 -6.67 -21.52
C LEU A 208 11.49 -7.42 -22.12
N TYR A 209 12.19 -8.22 -21.32
CA TYR A 209 13.30 -9.07 -21.76
C TYR A 209 12.87 -10.08 -22.85
N ALA A 210 11.69 -10.71 -22.70
CA ALA A 210 11.15 -11.60 -23.72
C ALA A 210 10.79 -10.83 -25.00
N ALA A 211 10.10 -9.69 -24.87
CA ALA A 211 9.69 -8.86 -26.00
C ALA A 211 10.89 -8.33 -26.81
N GLU A 212 12.00 -8.01 -26.13
CA GLU A 212 13.24 -7.57 -26.77
C GLU A 212 13.85 -8.68 -27.65
N ARG A 213 13.91 -9.91 -27.13
CA ARG A 213 14.40 -11.08 -27.87
C ARG A 213 13.48 -11.45 -29.03
N ASP A 214 12.17 -11.37 -28.81
CA ASP A 214 11.17 -11.54 -29.87
C ASP A 214 11.39 -10.56 -31.03
N TYR A 215 11.63 -9.29 -30.71
CA TYR A 215 11.93 -8.25 -31.71
C TYR A 215 13.27 -8.52 -32.41
N ALA A 216 14.33 -8.87 -31.67
CA ALA A 216 15.64 -9.16 -32.22
C ALA A 216 15.60 -10.35 -33.19
N VAL A 217 14.90 -11.43 -32.82
CA VAL A 217 14.65 -12.60 -33.67
C VAL A 217 13.90 -12.19 -34.94
N GLN A 218 12.81 -11.41 -34.82
CA GLN A 218 12.02 -11.00 -35.98
C GLN A 218 12.79 -10.07 -36.92
N ARG A 219 13.60 -9.16 -36.37
CA ARG A 219 14.48 -8.27 -37.15
C ARG A 219 15.50 -9.08 -37.94
N PHE A 220 16.12 -10.07 -37.30
CA PHE A 220 17.03 -11.00 -37.97
C PHE A 220 16.33 -11.74 -39.12
N LEU A 221 15.11 -12.25 -38.92
CA LEU A 221 14.35 -12.94 -39.97
C LEU A 221 14.01 -12.02 -41.15
N ARG A 222 13.61 -10.78 -40.89
CA ARG A 222 13.37 -9.77 -41.94
C ARG A 222 14.64 -9.49 -42.74
N ASP A 223 15.78 -9.33 -42.08
CA ASP A 223 17.06 -9.08 -42.75
C ASP A 223 17.47 -10.27 -43.64
N ARG A 224 17.22 -11.51 -43.17
CA ARG A 224 17.39 -12.73 -43.98
C ARG A 224 16.44 -12.81 -45.16
N ALA A 225 15.16 -12.47 -44.98
CA ALA A 225 14.18 -12.41 -46.06
C ALA A 225 14.57 -11.36 -47.12
N THR A 226 15.16 -10.24 -46.71
CA THR A 226 15.66 -9.18 -47.60
C THR A 226 16.82 -9.69 -48.46
N ALA A 227 17.79 -10.35 -47.83
CA ALA A 227 18.92 -10.96 -48.55
C ALA A 227 18.44 -12.03 -49.53
N PHE A 228 17.50 -12.88 -49.11
CA PHE A 228 16.90 -13.92 -49.96
C PHE A 228 16.16 -13.34 -51.17
N LEU A 229 15.39 -12.28 -50.99
CA LEU A 229 14.73 -11.59 -52.12
C LEU A 229 15.75 -11.03 -53.11
N LYS A 230 16.82 -10.39 -52.62
CA LYS A 230 17.89 -9.83 -53.47
C LYS A 230 18.56 -10.93 -54.29
N GLU A 231 18.88 -12.06 -53.68
CA GLU A 231 19.48 -13.20 -54.37
C GLU A 231 18.53 -13.80 -55.42
N THR A 232 17.26 -13.99 -55.06
CA THR A 232 16.24 -14.55 -55.95
C THR A 232 16.02 -13.64 -57.17
N GLN A 233 15.97 -12.33 -56.98
CA GLN A 233 15.85 -11.36 -58.08
C GLN A 233 17.03 -11.44 -59.06
N LEU A 234 18.27 -11.55 -58.55
CA LEU A 234 19.46 -11.69 -59.39
C LEU A 234 19.42 -12.99 -60.21
N ARG A 235 19.03 -14.11 -59.59
CA ARG A 235 18.89 -15.40 -60.27
C ARG A 235 17.77 -15.40 -61.31
N THR A 236 16.67 -14.69 -61.06
CA THR A 236 15.59 -14.50 -62.05
C THR A 236 16.06 -13.64 -63.24
N GLN A 237 16.81 -12.56 -62.99
CA GLN A 237 17.38 -11.72 -64.06
C GLN A 237 18.40 -12.49 -64.91
N ALA A 238 19.14 -13.43 -64.32
CA ALA A 238 20.03 -14.33 -65.02
C ALA A 238 19.32 -15.50 -65.75
N GLY A 239 17.98 -15.59 -65.65
CA GLY A 239 17.18 -16.64 -66.29
C GLY A 239 17.30 -18.03 -65.64
N ILE A 240 17.86 -18.12 -64.43
CA ILE A 240 18.17 -19.38 -63.73
C ILE A 240 16.93 -19.93 -63.00
N ILE A 241 16.03 -19.06 -62.55
CA ILE A 241 14.79 -19.43 -61.85
C ILE A 241 13.58 -18.66 -62.39
N GLY A 242 12.39 -19.25 -62.31
CA GLY A 242 11.15 -18.66 -62.81
C GLY A 242 10.66 -17.44 -62.01
N PRO A 243 9.87 -16.53 -62.62
CA PRO A 243 9.38 -15.30 -61.99
C PRO A 243 8.49 -15.54 -60.75
N ASN A 244 7.83 -16.70 -60.67
CA ASN A 244 7.06 -17.08 -59.47
C ASN A 244 7.92 -17.15 -58.21
N GLN A 245 9.19 -17.56 -58.31
CA GLN A 245 10.08 -17.64 -57.14
C GLN A 245 10.39 -16.24 -56.58
N ALA A 246 10.63 -15.26 -57.46
CA ALA A 246 10.81 -13.87 -57.04
C ALA A 246 9.54 -13.26 -56.44
N ALA A 247 8.36 -13.62 -56.95
CA ALA A 247 7.08 -13.21 -56.37
C ALA A 247 6.88 -13.79 -54.95
N ASN A 248 7.15 -15.08 -54.76
CA ASN A 248 7.06 -15.74 -53.45
C ASN A 248 8.03 -15.15 -52.43
N ALA A 249 9.28 -14.87 -52.83
CA ALA A 249 10.27 -14.21 -51.98
C ALA A 249 9.82 -12.81 -51.56
N ARG A 250 9.13 -12.07 -52.45
CA ARG A 250 8.58 -10.75 -52.14
C ARG A 250 7.42 -10.85 -51.15
N THR A 251 6.52 -11.82 -51.31
CA THR A 251 5.44 -12.08 -50.34
C THR A 251 6.02 -12.42 -48.96
N PHE A 252 7.01 -13.29 -48.91
CA PHE A 252 7.68 -13.66 -47.65
C PHE A 252 8.31 -12.45 -46.95
N LEU A 253 9.02 -11.58 -47.68
CA LEU A 253 9.57 -10.35 -47.09
C LEU A 253 8.45 -9.45 -46.53
N ALA A 254 7.37 -9.23 -47.28
CA ALA A 254 6.26 -8.40 -46.83
C ALA A 254 5.60 -8.94 -45.55
N GLU A 255 5.48 -10.26 -45.42
CA GLU A 255 5.01 -10.91 -44.19
C GLU A 255 5.97 -10.68 -43.02
N GLN A 256 7.29 -10.81 -43.24
CA GLN A 256 8.29 -10.56 -42.18
C GLN A 256 8.35 -9.09 -41.76
N GLU A 257 8.10 -8.15 -42.68
CA GLU A 257 8.02 -6.71 -42.40
C GLU A 257 6.80 -6.37 -41.52
N LEU A 258 5.63 -6.95 -41.82
CA LEU A 258 4.44 -6.77 -40.98
C LEU A 258 4.65 -7.32 -39.58
N LEU A 259 5.19 -8.53 -39.47
CA LEU A 259 5.49 -9.14 -38.16
C LEU A 259 6.52 -8.33 -37.36
N LEU A 260 7.51 -7.72 -38.02
CA LEU A 260 8.49 -6.86 -37.36
C LEU A 260 7.83 -5.64 -36.72
N ILE A 261 6.90 -4.99 -37.44
CA ILE A 261 6.13 -3.84 -36.92
C ILE A 261 5.33 -4.26 -35.68
N ASP A 262 4.64 -5.42 -35.75
CA ASP A 262 3.87 -5.94 -34.60
C ASP A 262 4.76 -6.24 -33.39
N ARG A 263 5.96 -6.81 -33.60
CA ARG A 263 6.92 -7.07 -32.52
C ARG A 263 7.48 -5.79 -31.93
N GLU A 264 7.72 -4.78 -32.75
CA GLU A 264 8.18 -3.47 -32.29
C GLU A 264 7.13 -2.80 -31.40
N GLU A 265 5.87 -2.78 -31.84
CA GLU A 265 4.77 -2.24 -31.04
C GLU A 265 4.62 -2.97 -29.70
N GLN A 266 4.75 -4.30 -29.71
CA GLN A 266 4.70 -5.09 -28.48
C GLN A 266 5.86 -4.76 -27.53
N LEU A 267 7.07 -4.57 -28.04
CA LEU A 267 8.24 -4.16 -27.27
C LEU A 267 8.03 -2.77 -26.64
N ASP A 268 7.59 -1.80 -27.43
CA ASP A 268 7.27 -0.45 -26.95
C ASP A 268 6.18 -0.49 -25.86
N ARG A 269 5.14 -1.30 -26.07
CA ARG A 269 4.06 -1.50 -25.09
C ARG A 269 4.55 -2.08 -23.77
N GLN A 270 5.45 -3.08 -23.79
CA GLN A 270 6.03 -3.62 -22.55
C GLN A 270 6.90 -2.58 -21.83
N SER A 271 7.68 -1.81 -22.57
CA SER A 271 8.49 -0.71 -22.02
C SER A 271 7.60 0.35 -21.37
N ASP A 272 6.50 0.75 -22.00
CA ASP A 272 5.55 1.72 -21.45
C ASP A 272 4.81 1.22 -20.21
N GLN A 273 4.44 -0.07 -20.19
CA GLN A 273 3.83 -0.69 -19.01
C GLN A 273 4.80 -0.71 -17.83
N LEU A 274 6.07 -1.06 -18.07
CA LEU A 274 7.11 -1.00 -17.03
C LEU A 274 7.34 0.45 -16.57
N ALA A 275 7.44 1.40 -17.49
CA ALA A 275 7.60 2.83 -17.20
C ALA A 275 6.48 3.37 -16.31
N SER A 276 5.23 2.99 -16.60
CA SER A 276 4.07 3.36 -15.81
C SER A 276 4.09 2.73 -14.41
N LEU A 277 4.60 1.50 -14.27
CA LEU A 277 4.68 0.79 -12.99
C LEU A 277 5.77 1.37 -12.08
N ILE A 278 6.97 1.62 -12.63
CA ILE A 278 8.11 2.16 -11.89
C ILE A 278 8.03 3.68 -11.70
N GLY A 279 7.11 4.35 -12.40
CA GLY A 279 6.90 5.80 -12.33
C GLY A 279 8.03 6.64 -12.92
N VAL A 280 8.81 6.07 -13.84
CA VAL A 280 9.95 6.73 -14.51
C VAL A 280 9.85 6.47 -16.01
N ARG A 281 10.13 7.49 -16.82
CA ARG A 281 10.17 7.40 -18.29
C ARG A 281 11.61 7.19 -18.79
N PRO A 282 11.79 6.59 -19.97
CA PRO A 282 13.10 6.53 -20.63
C PRO A 282 13.72 7.93 -20.80
N GLU A 283 15.04 7.98 -20.98
CA GLU A 283 15.78 9.23 -21.19
C GLU A 283 15.27 9.99 -22.41
N ALA A 284 15.37 11.33 -22.37
CA ALA A 284 14.89 12.17 -23.46
C ALA A 284 15.60 11.81 -24.78
N GLY A 285 14.81 11.46 -25.80
CA GLY A 285 15.32 11.02 -27.11
C GLY A 285 15.54 9.51 -27.23
N MET A 286 15.37 8.73 -26.16
CA MET A 286 15.31 7.27 -26.19
C MET A 286 13.85 6.81 -26.24
N PRO A 287 13.47 5.88 -27.13
CA PRO A 287 12.07 5.48 -27.28
C PRO A 287 11.60 4.51 -26.18
N ARG A 288 12.51 3.73 -25.57
CA ARG A 288 12.17 2.59 -24.70
C ARG A 288 13.27 2.27 -23.68
N PHE A 289 12.94 1.43 -22.70
CA PHE A 289 13.92 0.78 -21.82
C PHE A 289 14.50 -0.49 -22.43
N ILE A 290 15.73 -0.83 -22.04
CA ILE A 290 16.43 -2.07 -22.41
C ILE A 290 16.86 -2.79 -21.12
N PRO A 291 16.41 -4.04 -20.90
CA PRO A 291 16.85 -4.84 -19.76
C PRO A 291 18.32 -5.25 -19.92
N VAL A 292 19.07 -5.21 -18.81
CA VAL A 292 20.50 -5.51 -18.76
C VAL A 292 20.77 -6.87 -18.13
N ASP A 293 19.88 -7.30 -17.24
CA ASP A 293 20.05 -8.54 -16.48
C ASP A 293 19.44 -9.74 -17.24
N ASP A 294 20.03 -10.91 -17.04
CA ASP A 294 19.50 -12.18 -17.55
C ASP A 294 18.68 -12.90 -16.46
N PRO A 295 17.58 -13.59 -16.82
CA PRO A 295 16.82 -14.39 -15.87
C PRO A 295 17.67 -15.52 -15.29
N PRO A 296 17.45 -15.88 -14.03
CA PRO A 296 18.14 -17.02 -13.43
C PRO A 296 17.84 -18.31 -14.21
N SER A 297 18.85 -19.13 -14.43
CA SER A 297 18.72 -20.42 -15.12
C SER A 297 18.66 -21.62 -14.16
N ASP A 298 19.09 -21.42 -12.91
CA ASP A 298 18.98 -22.42 -11.85
C ASP A 298 17.84 -22.06 -10.90
N PHE A 299 16.95 -23.02 -10.70
CA PHE A 299 15.79 -22.88 -9.85
C PHE A 299 15.82 -24.03 -8.85
N PRO A 300 16.09 -23.81 -7.55
CA PRO A 300 16.04 -24.88 -6.57
C PRO A 300 14.60 -25.41 -6.42
N SER A 301 14.44 -26.71 -6.14
CA SER A 301 13.14 -27.31 -5.79
C SER A 301 13.10 -27.62 -4.31
N GLU A 302 12.08 -27.11 -3.63
CA GLU A 302 11.74 -27.51 -2.27
C GLU A 302 10.44 -28.34 -2.28
N PRO A 303 10.24 -29.28 -1.34
CA PRO A 303 8.97 -30.00 -1.19
C PRO A 303 7.82 -29.03 -0.93
N VAL A 304 6.69 -29.25 -1.59
CA VAL A 304 5.53 -28.35 -1.54
C VAL A 304 4.99 -28.20 -0.13
N GLU A 305 5.05 -29.24 0.70
CA GLU A 305 4.61 -29.21 2.09
C GLU A 305 5.42 -28.19 2.92
N ARG A 306 6.74 -28.13 2.73
CA ARG A 306 7.58 -27.13 3.44
C ARG A 306 7.30 -25.71 2.96
N LEU A 307 6.99 -25.54 1.67
CA LEU A 307 6.63 -24.24 1.11
C LEU A 307 5.29 -23.75 1.68
N ILE A 308 4.31 -24.64 1.81
CA ILE A 308 3.01 -24.33 2.44
C ILE A 308 3.20 -23.96 3.90
N GLU A 309 3.96 -24.73 4.67
CA GLU A 309 4.24 -24.41 6.08
C GLU A 309 4.90 -23.04 6.25
N ARG A 310 5.89 -22.72 5.39
CA ARG A 310 6.56 -21.41 5.39
C ARG A 310 5.60 -20.29 5.04
N ALA A 311 4.80 -20.46 3.98
CA ALA A 311 3.80 -19.48 3.55
C ALA A 311 2.76 -19.22 4.65
N LEU A 312 2.15 -20.27 5.21
CA LEU A 312 1.14 -20.12 6.26
C LEU A 312 1.68 -19.45 7.53
N LYS A 313 2.98 -19.55 7.80
CA LYS A 313 3.60 -18.93 8.98
C LYS A 313 3.97 -17.47 8.76
N ASN A 314 4.56 -17.15 7.61
CA ASN A 314 5.21 -15.86 7.38
C ASN A 314 4.37 -14.89 6.53
N ASN A 315 3.36 -15.40 5.81
CA ASN A 315 2.60 -14.57 4.88
C ASN A 315 1.90 -13.39 5.58
N LEU A 316 2.17 -12.20 5.08
CA LEU A 316 1.72 -10.95 5.66
C LEU A 316 0.22 -10.70 5.47
N ASP A 317 -0.38 -11.20 4.38
CA ASP A 317 -1.84 -11.11 4.17
C ASP A 317 -2.62 -11.93 5.21
N LEU A 318 -2.08 -13.09 5.60
CA LEU A 318 -2.65 -13.92 6.64
C LEU A 318 -2.45 -13.31 8.03
N GLN A 319 -1.27 -12.74 8.29
CA GLN A 319 -1.02 -11.96 9.51
C GLN A 319 -1.96 -10.77 9.63
N ALA A 320 -2.20 -10.03 8.54
CA ALA A 320 -3.15 -8.93 8.52
C ALA A 320 -4.57 -9.40 8.89
N ALA A 321 -5.05 -10.49 8.26
CA ALA A 321 -6.36 -11.06 8.55
C ALA A 321 -6.48 -11.57 9.99
N HIS A 322 -5.39 -12.10 10.55
CA HIS A 322 -5.34 -12.48 11.96
C HIS A 322 -5.43 -11.26 12.88
N GLN A 323 -4.74 -10.17 12.58
CA GLN A 323 -4.85 -8.94 13.37
C GLN A 323 -6.26 -8.30 13.26
N ASP A 324 -6.94 -8.37 12.11
CA ASP A 324 -8.34 -7.93 12.01
C ASP A 324 -9.27 -8.75 12.92
N LEU A 325 -9.05 -10.07 12.98
CA LEU A 325 -9.79 -10.96 13.88
C LEU A 325 -9.57 -10.56 15.35
N GLU A 326 -8.31 -10.31 15.74
CA GLU A 326 -7.98 -9.83 17.09
C GLU A 326 -8.59 -8.44 17.37
N ALA A 327 -8.63 -7.54 16.38
CA ALA A 327 -9.27 -6.24 16.47
C ALA A 327 -10.78 -6.37 16.72
N ALA A 328 -11.47 -7.28 16.02
CA ALA A 328 -12.88 -7.57 16.23
C ALA A 328 -13.12 -8.24 17.60
N GLN A 329 -12.23 -9.15 18.01
CA GLN A 329 -12.32 -9.84 19.30
C GLN A 329 -12.18 -8.89 20.49
N ALA A 330 -11.37 -7.83 20.36
CA ALA A 330 -11.26 -6.77 21.37
C ALA A 330 -12.63 -6.12 21.66
N LEU A 331 -13.42 -5.85 20.62
CA LEU A 331 -14.77 -5.27 20.75
C LEU A 331 -15.74 -6.25 21.41
N VAL A 332 -15.74 -7.53 21.04
CA VAL A 332 -16.56 -8.57 21.70
C VAL A 332 -16.21 -8.69 23.18
N ASN A 333 -14.91 -8.68 23.51
CA ASN A 333 -14.46 -8.75 24.90
C ASN A 333 -14.97 -7.57 25.72
N ALA A 334 -15.02 -6.37 25.14
CA ALA A 334 -15.60 -5.19 25.77
C ALA A 334 -17.14 -5.29 25.89
N ALA A 335 -17.83 -5.75 24.85
CA ALA A 335 -19.28 -5.92 24.85
C ALA A 335 -19.78 -6.86 25.97
N LYS A 336 -19.02 -7.92 26.28
CA LYS A 336 -19.30 -8.81 27.42
C LYS A 336 -19.28 -8.11 28.77
N TRP A 337 -18.46 -7.07 28.94
CA TRP A 337 -18.46 -6.23 30.15
C TRP A 337 -19.57 -5.19 30.11
N GLU A 338 -19.88 -4.65 28.94
CA GLU A 338 -20.94 -3.65 28.75
C GLU A 338 -22.36 -4.23 28.89
N ALA A 339 -22.50 -5.55 28.71
CA ALA A 339 -23.72 -6.30 29.00
C ALA A 339 -23.98 -6.52 30.50
N ARG A 340 -23.04 -6.16 31.38
CA ARG A 340 -23.24 -6.21 32.84
C ARG A 340 -23.97 -4.96 33.35
N PRO A 341 -24.59 -5.02 34.54
CA PRO A 341 -25.05 -3.84 35.24
C PRO A 341 -23.95 -2.78 35.39
N HIS A 342 -24.36 -1.52 35.37
CA HIS A 342 -23.47 -0.41 35.64
C HIS A 342 -23.39 -0.19 37.15
N ALA A 343 -22.18 -0.26 37.69
CA ALA A 343 -21.93 -0.12 39.12
C ALA A 343 -20.67 0.71 39.27
N ASP A 344 -20.81 1.91 39.84
CA ASP A 344 -19.76 2.90 39.90
C ASP A 344 -19.49 3.29 41.35
N LEU A 345 -18.21 3.33 41.72
CA LEU A 345 -17.76 3.96 42.94
C LEU A 345 -17.50 5.44 42.64
N VAL A 346 -18.26 6.31 43.29
CA VAL A 346 -18.08 7.76 43.19
C VAL A 346 -17.54 8.30 44.49
N GLY A 347 -16.55 9.18 44.40
CA GLY A 347 -15.97 9.89 45.52
C GLY A 347 -15.75 11.34 45.16
N SER A 348 -15.99 12.24 46.10
CA SER A 348 -15.62 13.64 45.95
C SER A 348 -15.02 14.20 47.23
N LEU A 349 -14.07 15.10 47.06
CA LEU A 349 -13.41 15.86 48.11
C LEU A 349 -13.41 17.31 47.68
N GLY A 350 -13.81 18.22 48.56
CA GLY A 350 -13.85 19.63 48.20
C GLY A 350 -13.77 20.57 49.38
N GLY A 351 -13.99 21.84 49.05
CA GLY A 351 -14.08 22.94 49.98
C GLY A 351 -15.06 23.98 49.47
N ALA A 352 -15.79 24.61 50.39
CA ALA A 352 -16.66 25.74 50.10
C ALA A 352 -16.07 27.03 50.65
N GLY A 353 -16.37 28.13 49.98
CA GLY A 353 -16.02 29.48 50.38
C GLY A 353 -17.20 30.41 50.14
N LEU A 354 -17.47 31.27 51.12
CA LEU A 354 -18.57 32.22 51.05
C LEU A 354 -18.09 33.57 51.55
N SER A 355 -18.17 34.56 50.67
CA SER A 355 -17.83 35.94 50.98
C SER A 355 -18.80 36.89 50.29
N GLY A 356 -18.72 38.17 50.58
CA GLY A 356 -19.58 39.17 49.97
C GLY A 356 -19.53 40.47 50.75
N THR A 357 -20.25 41.46 50.25
CA THR A 357 -20.40 42.73 50.98
C THR A 357 -21.53 42.57 51.99
N ALA A 358 -21.19 42.64 53.29
CA ALA A 358 -22.16 42.53 54.36
C ALA A 358 -23.16 43.69 54.29
N ARG A 359 -24.45 43.37 54.28
CA ARG A 359 -25.56 44.33 54.38
C ARG A 359 -26.27 44.18 55.72
N GLU A 360 -26.84 45.28 56.19
CA GLU A 360 -27.72 45.30 57.34
C GLU A 360 -29.12 44.89 56.90
N VAL A 361 -29.67 43.88 57.57
CA VAL A 361 -31.02 43.38 57.35
C VAL A 361 -31.86 43.80 58.55
N VAL A 362 -32.89 44.60 58.29
CA VAL A 362 -33.81 45.08 59.33
C VAL A 362 -34.99 44.13 59.43
N PHE A 363 -35.24 43.60 60.62
CA PHE A 363 -36.38 42.73 60.90
C PHE A 363 -37.13 43.27 62.13
N GLY A 364 -38.29 43.92 61.88
CA GLY A 364 -39.01 44.63 62.94
C GLY A 364 -38.18 45.79 63.50
N SER A 365 -37.85 45.76 64.79
CA SER A 365 -36.98 46.75 65.45
C SER A 365 -35.49 46.40 65.42
N ASP A 366 -35.14 45.18 65.00
CA ASP A 366 -33.79 44.66 65.14
C ASP A 366 -33.03 44.80 63.80
N THR A 367 -31.76 45.20 63.89
CA THR A 367 -30.85 45.26 62.74
C THR A 367 -29.81 44.16 62.88
N LEU A 368 -29.82 43.21 61.95
CA LEU A 368 -28.91 42.06 61.94
C LEU A 368 -27.86 42.26 60.84
N ARG A 369 -26.61 41.91 61.14
CA ARG A 369 -25.50 41.96 60.17
C ARG A 369 -24.65 40.71 60.31
N THR A 370 -24.25 40.13 59.17
CA THR A 370 -23.33 39.00 59.16
C THR A 370 -21.90 39.44 59.49
N ALA A 371 -21.19 38.62 60.27
CA ALA A 371 -19.77 38.80 60.53
C ALA A 371 -18.90 38.44 59.30
N ARG A 372 -19.48 37.77 58.30
CA ARG A 372 -18.77 37.41 57.06
C ARG A 372 -18.73 38.63 56.15
N SER A 373 -17.54 39.02 55.72
CA SER A 373 -17.35 40.07 54.73
C SER A 373 -16.07 39.79 53.94
N GLY A 374 -16.04 40.17 52.66
CA GLY A 374 -14.89 39.95 51.78
C GLY A 374 -15.27 40.04 50.30
N GLY A 375 -14.26 39.98 49.43
CA GLY A 375 -14.46 39.88 47.98
C GLY A 375 -14.30 38.45 47.46
N SER A 376 -14.46 38.25 46.16
CA SER A 376 -14.30 36.94 45.50
C SER A 376 -13.00 36.20 45.85
N GLY A 377 -11.90 36.92 46.04
CA GLY A 377 -10.62 36.35 46.46
C GLY A 377 -10.64 35.71 47.85
N GLU A 378 -11.47 36.20 48.77
CA GLU A 378 -11.64 35.63 50.10
C GLU A 378 -12.41 34.30 50.02
N ALA A 379 -13.52 34.24 49.27
CA ALA A 379 -14.22 32.98 49.01
C ALA A 379 -13.29 31.95 48.33
N LEU A 380 -12.47 32.39 47.36
CA LEU A 380 -11.48 31.52 46.73
C LEU A 380 -10.40 31.03 47.71
N SER A 381 -9.90 31.91 48.58
CA SER A 381 -8.94 31.57 49.63
C SER A 381 -9.50 30.53 50.59
N GLN A 382 -10.75 30.71 51.05
CA GLN A 382 -11.45 29.76 51.93
C GLN A 382 -11.60 28.39 51.27
N THR A 383 -11.96 28.35 49.99
CA THR A 383 -12.02 27.12 49.19
C THR A 383 -10.65 26.45 49.06
N ALA A 384 -9.62 27.20 48.68
CA ALA A 384 -8.26 26.68 48.45
C ALA A 384 -7.61 26.15 49.73
N LYS A 385 -7.81 26.84 50.87
CA LYS A 385 -7.38 26.41 52.20
C LYS A 385 -8.25 25.30 52.79
N ARG A 386 -9.38 24.97 52.14
CA ARG A 386 -10.39 24.02 52.61
C ARG A 386 -10.86 24.33 54.05
N GLU A 387 -11.14 25.60 54.33
CA GLU A 387 -11.62 26.04 55.65
C GLU A 387 -12.98 25.41 55.99
N PHE A 388 -13.82 25.20 54.98
CA PHE A 388 -15.07 24.46 55.07
C PHE A 388 -15.01 23.22 54.17
N PRO A 389 -14.34 22.13 54.61
CA PRO A 389 -14.16 20.94 53.79
C PRO A 389 -15.46 20.16 53.67
N ASN A 390 -15.69 19.58 52.49
CA ASN A 390 -16.76 18.62 52.25
C ASN A 390 -16.20 17.38 51.57
N TRP A 391 -16.86 16.24 51.76
CA TRP A 391 -16.51 14.99 51.11
C TRP A 391 -17.74 14.11 51.00
N SER A 392 -17.76 13.26 49.97
CA SER A 392 -18.79 12.25 49.78
C SER A 392 -18.21 10.99 49.17
N VAL A 393 -18.78 9.85 49.52
CA VAL A 393 -18.51 8.56 48.90
C VAL A 393 -19.86 7.90 48.65
N GLY A 394 -20.05 7.38 47.45
CA GLY A 394 -21.29 6.76 47.02
C GLY A 394 -21.04 5.57 46.12
N LEU A 395 -22.02 4.68 46.08
CA LEU A 395 -22.11 3.61 45.09
C LEU A 395 -23.35 3.87 44.24
N GLU A 396 -23.17 4.01 42.93
CA GLU A 396 -24.25 4.17 41.97
C GLU A 396 -24.46 2.85 41.23
N LEU A 397 -25.68 2.30 41.28
CA LEU A 397 -26.03 1.05 40.62
C LEU A 397 -27.19 1.28 39.66
N SER A 398 -26.95 1.05 38.37
CA SER A 398 -27.95 1.12 37.30
C SER A 398 -28.07 -0.22 36.58
N ILE A 399 -29.26 -0.84 36.70
CA ILE A 399 -29.58 -2.14 36.12
C ILE A 399 -30.63 -1.93 35.03
N PRO A 400 -30.26 -1.98 33.74
CA PRO A 400 -31.25 -1.91 32.66
C PRO A 400 -32.12 -3.18 32.67
N ILE A 401 -33.44 -3.02 32.66
CA ILE A 401 -34.36 -4.16 32.64
C ILE A 401 -34.37 -4.77 31.23
N GLY A 402 -34.09 -6.08 31.15
CA GLY A 402 -34.18 -6.86 29.91
C GLY A 402 -32.94 -6.90 29.03
N PHE A 403 -31.93 -6.04 29.24
CA PHE A 403 -30.59 -6.08 28.60
C PHE A 403 -30.54 -6.17 27.05
N ARG A 404 -31.65 -5.95 26.35
CA ARG A 404 -31.78 -6.22 24.90
C ARG A 404 -30.75 -5.49 24.05
N SER A 405 -30.46 -4.22 24.36
CA SER A 405 -29.48 -3.43 23.59
C SER A 405 -28.05 -3.99 23.75
N ALA A 406 -27.64 -4.34 24.96
CA ALA A 406 -26.29 -4.82 25.20
C ALA A 406 -26.09 -6.26 24.68
N LEU A 407 -27.11 -7.12 24.82
CA LEU A 407 -27.09 -8.47 24.25
C LEU A 407 -27.11 -8.42 22.72
N GLY A 408 -27.95 -7.58 22.11
CA GLY A 408 -27.99 -7.40 20.66
C GLY A 408 -26.66 -6.89 20.09
N GLU A 409 -25.99 -5.97 20.79
CA GLU A 409 -24.66 -5.49 20.39
C GLU A 409 -23.59 -6.57 20.53
N GLN A 410 -23.65 -7.39 21.60
CA GLN A 410 -22.76 -8.55 21.75
C GLN A 410 -22.95 -9.54 20.60
N GLU A 411 -24.20 -9.91 20.28
CA GLU A 411 -24.51 -10.82 19.17
C GLU A 411 -24.01 -10.26 17.82
N ARG A 412 -24.20 -8.96 17.58
CA ARG A 412 -23.70 -8.28 16.37
C ARG A 412 -22.18 -8.36 16.24
N LEU A 413 -21.45 -8.12 17.34
CA LEU A 413 -19.98 -8.17 17.35
C LEU A 413 -19.45 -9.61 17.27
N GLU A 414 -20.14 -10.58 17.87
CA GLU A 414 -19.82 -12.00 17.74
C GLU A 414 -19.98 -12.48 16.28
N ALA A 415 -21.04 -12.04 15.58
CA ALA A 415 -21.21 -12.29 14.16
C ALA A 415 -20.08 -11.65 13.32
N GLN A 416 -19.60 -10.46 13.69
CA GLN A 416 -18.47 -9.80 13.03
C GLN A 416 -17.16 -10.60 13.23
N VAL A 417 -16.91 -11.12 14.43
CA VAL A 417 -15.77 -12.02 14.70
C VAL A 417 -15.88 -13.31 13.89
N LEU A 418 -17.08 -13.90 13.79
CA LEU A 418 -17.30 -15.08 12.97
C LEU A 418 -16.98 -14.81 11.50
N SER A 419 -17.44 -13.68 10.95
CA SER A 419 -17.12 -13.25 9.58
C SER A 419 -15.61 -13.07 9.37
N ALA A 420 -14.92 -12.36 10.27
CA ALA A 420 -13.47 -12.18 10.22
C ALA A 420 -12.71 -13.52 10.30
N ARG A 421 -13.19 -14.47 11.11
CA ARG A 421 -12.62 -15.82 11.21
C ARG A 421 -12.79 -16.59 9.92
N GLN A 422 -13.96 -16.53 9.27
CA GLN A 422 -14.17 -17.19 7.98
C GLN A 422 -13.26 -16.59 6.90
N LEU A 423 -13.10 -15.27 6.87
CA LEU A 423 -12.19 -14.59 5.95
C LEU A 423 -10.72 -15.04 6.16
N HIS A 424 -10.28 -15.19 7.41
CA HIS A 424 -8.94 -15.73 7.71
C HIS A 424 -8.78 -17.18 7.20
N ILE A 425 -9.78 -18.04 7.41
CA ILE A 425 -9.77 -19.43 6.92
C ILE A 425 -9.76 -19.46 5.38
N GLU A 426 -10.55 -18.62 4.73
CA GLU A 426 -10.59 -18.48 3.28
C GLU A 426 -9.22 -18.06 2.73
N LYS A 427 -8.61 -17.01 3.28
CA LYS A 427 -7.26 -16.57 2.89
C LYS A 427 -6.21 -17.66 3.07
N SER A 428 -6.27 -18.43 4.16
CA SER A 428 -5.37 -19.56 4.38
C SER A 428 -5.51 -20.64 3.31
N ARG A 429 -6.74 -20.98 2.92
CA ARG A 429 -7.02 -21.97 1.85
C ARG A 429 -6.56 -21.46 0.48
N LEU A 430 -6.84 -20.19 0.16
CA LEU A 430 -6.41 -19.56 -1.09
C LEU A 430 -4.88 -19.50 -1.17
N LEU A 431 -4.20 -19.18 -0.07
CA LEU A 431 -2.74 -19.17 -0.02
C LEU A 431 -2.17 -20.56 -0.27
N GLU A 432 -2.74 -21.60 0.36
CA GLU A 432 -2.33 -22.98 0.11
C GLU A 432 -2.53 -23.38 -1.35
N GLU A 433 -3.68 -23.04 -1.94
CA GLU A 433 -3.98 -23.27 -3.35
C GLU A 433 -2.95 -22.58 -4.26
N GLN A 434 -2.68 -21.30 -4.02
CA GLN A 434 -1.72 -20.49 -4.79
C GLN A 434 -0.30 -21.05 -4.69
N VAL A 435 0.16 -21.45 -3.51
CA VAL A 435 1.48 -22.07 -3.32
C VAL A 435 1.57 -23.39 -4.07
N ARG A 436 0.53 -24.25 -3.99
CA ARG A 436 0.50 -25.51 -4.72
C ARG A 436 0.49 -25.30 -6.24
N ALA A 437 -0.30 -24.35 -6.72
CA ALA A 437 -0.38 -24.02 -8.14
C ALA A 437 0.97 -23.48 -8.67
N THR A 438 1.57 -22.53 -7.95
CA THR A 438 2.85 -21.90 -8.33
C THR A 438 4.02 -22.88 -8.24
N SER A 439 4.03 -23.77 -7.24
CA SER A 439 5.02 -24.85 -7.12
C SER A 439 4.95 -25.83 -8.29
N ARG A 440 3.74 -26.24 -8.70
CA ARG A 440 3.55 -27.06 -9.92
C ARG A 440 3.98 -26.32 -11.18
N GLU A 441 3.65 -25.04 -11.28
CA GLU A 441 4.03 -24.22 -12.42
C GLU A 441 5.55 -24.05 -12.54
N LEU A 442 6.25 -23.91 -11.41
CA LEU A 442 7.71 -23.91 -11.38
C LEU A 442 8.28 -25.26 -11.79
N ALA A 443 7.73 -26.38 -11.28
CA ALA A 443 8.18 -27.72 -11.66
C ALA A 443 7.99 -28.00 -13.17
N HIS A 444 6.81 -27.70 -13.71
CA HIS A 444 6.55 -27.80 -15.15
C HIS A 444 7.38 -26.78 -15.96
N GLY A 445 7.65 -25.60 -15.40
CA GLY A 445 8.54 -24.59 -15.98
C GLY A 445 9.94 -25.14 -16.22
N LYS A 446 10.54 -25.82 -15.22
CA LYS A 446 11.85 -26.47 -15.35
C LYS A 446 11.87 -27.52 -16.46
N SER A 447 10.90 -28.43 -16.49
CA SER A 447 10.82 -29.44 -17.56
C SER A 447 10.62 -28.82 -18.95
N ARG A 448 9.86 -27.71 -19.04
CA ARG A 448 9.72 -26.95 -20.30
C ARG A 448 11.02 -26.28 -20.70
N LEU A 449 11.78 -25.74 -19.75
CA LEU A 449 13.07 -25.11 -19.99
C LEU A 449 14.10 -26.13 -20.48
N GLU A 450 14.14 -27.31 -19.87
CA GLU A 450 14.98 -28.44 -20.30
C GLU A 450 14.63 -28.87 -21.75
N ALA A 451 13.34 -29.12 -22.03
CA ALA A 451 12.91 -29.50 -23.38
C ALA A 451 13.15 -28.40 -24.42
N ALA A 452 13.00 -27.12 -24.04
CA ALA A 452 13.29 -26.00 -24.94
C ALA A 452 14.79 -25.88 -25.22
N ARG A 453 15.64 -26.14 -24.22
CA ARG A 453 17.10 -26.17 -24.38
C ARG A 453 17.53 -27.27 -25.35
N GLU A 454 17.04 -28.49 -25.16
CA GLU A 454 17.31 -29.61 -26.10
C GLU A 454 16.82 -29.27 -27.51
N GLY A 455 15.67 -28.59 -27.64
CA GLY A 455 15.15 -28.11 -28.92
C GLY A 455 16.06 -27.09 -29.61
N VAL A 456 16.65 -26.17 -28.86
CA VAL A 456 17.66 -25.22 -29.38
C VAL A 456 18.92 -25.97 -29.83
N GLU A 457 19.45 -26.88 -29.00
CA GLU A 457 20.65 -27.66 -29.34
C GLU A 457 20.42 -28.52 -30.60
N ALA A 458 19.25 -29.14 -30.74
CA ALA A 458 18.88 -29.93 -31.92
C ALA A 458 18.73 -29.09 -33.20
N THR A 459 18.10 -27.91 -33.11
CA THR A 459 17.94 -27.01 -34.27
C THR A 459 19.25 -26.33 -34.67
N GLN A 460 20.13 -26.04 -33.71
CA GLN A 460 21.50 -25.58 -33.99
C GLN A 460 22.28 -26.63 -34.80
N GLU A 461 22.17 -27.91 -34.43
CA GLU A 461 22.83 -29.00 -35.16
C GLU A 461 22.22 -29.21 -36.55
N GLN A 462 20.88 -29.12 -36.69
CA GLN A 462 20.22 -29.14 -38.01
C GLN A 462 20.71 -28.00 -38.91
N MET A 463 20.84 -26.79 -38.37
CA MET A 463 21.39 -25.65 -39.12
C MET A 463 22.83 -25.91 -39.56
N ARG A 464 23.67 -26.46 -38.66
CA ARG A 464 25.06 -26.82 -38.99
C ARG A 464 25.14 -27.83 -40.13
N ILE A 465 24.30 -28.88 -40.10
CA ILE A 465 24.21 -29.88 -41.17
C ILE A 465 23.71 -29.24 -42.47
N GLY A 466 22.65 -28.41 -42.39
CA GLY A 466 22.08 -27.72 -43.55
C GLY A 466 23.08 -26.80 -44.26
N VAL A 467 23.93 -26.08 -43.52
CA VAL A 467 25.02 -25.28 -44.09
C VAL A 467 26.00 -26.17 -44.88
N VAL A 468 26.37 -27.33 -44.33
CA VAL A 468 27.27 -28.28 -45.01
C VAL A 468 26.61 -28.87 -46.28
N GLU A 469 25.32 -29.22 -46.21
CA GLU A 469 24.58 -29.73 -47.36
C GLU A 469 24.40 -28.68 -48.46
N PHE A 470 24.16 -27.42 -48.08
CA PHE A 470 24.09 -26.28 -49.01
C PHE A 470 25.42 -26.06 -49.73
N HIS A 471 26.54 -26.06 -49.01
CA HIS A 471 27.88 -25.94 -49.62
C HIS A 471 28.20 -27.08 -50.59
N ASN A 472 27.65 -28.28 -50.34
CA ASN A 472 27.80 -29.44 -51.20
C ASN A 472 26.74 -29.54 -52.31
N GLY A 473 25.87 -28.52 -52.46
CA GLY A 473 24.82 -28.47 -53.48
C GLY A 473 23.66 -29.45 -53.27
N ARG A 474 23.51 -30.02 -52.06
CA ARG A 474 22.47 -30.99 -51.71
C ARG A 474 21.23 -30.37 -51.06
N SER A 475 21.32 -29.09 -50.66
CA SER A 475 20.21 -28.30 -50.10
C SER A 475 20.07 -26.96 -50.85
N THR A 476 18.91 -26.33 -50.74
CA THR A 476 18.62 -25.04 -51.39
C THR A 476 18.82 -23.85 -50.44
N ALA A 477 19.05 -22.66 -51.00
CA ALA A 477 19.14 -21.42 -50.21
C ALA A 477 17.85 -21.14 -49.43
N PHE A 478 16.69 -21.54 -49.97
CA PHE A 478 15.40 -21.42 -49.29
C PHE A 478 15.31 -22.31 -48.06
N GLU A 479 15.75 -23.58 -48.15
CA GLU A 479 15.81 -24.49 -47.01
C GLU A 479 16.75 -23.96 -45.92
N LEU A 480 17.89 -23.38 -46.29
CA LEU A 480 18.81 -22.80 -45.32
C LEU A 480 18.21 -21.59 -44.58
N VAL A 481 17.43 -20.75 -45.26
CA VAL A 481 16.68 -19.64 -44.63
C VAL A 481 15.61 -20.18 -43.68
N HIS A 482 14.91 -21.25 -44.07
CA HIS A 482 13.91 -21.90 -43.22
C HIS A 482 14.53 -22.52 -41.96
N LEU A 483 15.66 -23.23 -42.08
CA LEU A 483 16.39 -23.76 -40.93
C LEU A 483 16.85 -22.66 -39.97
N GLY A 484 17.30 -21.52 -40.52
CA GLY A 484 17.59 -20.33 -39.72
C GLY A 484 16.36 -19.78 -38.99
N ALA A 485 15.19 -19.83 -39.61
CA ALA A 485 13.92 -19.43 -38.99
C ALA A 485 13.47 -20.39 -37.88
N ASP A 486 13.62 -21.69 -38.09
CA ASP A 486 13.29 -22.72 -37.10
C ASP A 486 14.16 -22.59 -35.84
N LEU A 487 15.46 -22.31 -36.02
CA LEU A 487 16.37 -22.03 -34.89
C LEU A 487 15.96 -20.76 -34.14
N ALA A 488 15.62 -19.68 -34.86
CA ALA A 488 15.16 -18.45 -34.25
C ALA A 488 13.88 -18.66 -33.40
N VAL A 489 12.94 -19.46 -33.91
CA VAL A 489 11.72 -19.87 -33.18
C VAL A 489 12.06 -20.74 -31.97
N ALA A 490 13.03 -21.65 -32.08
CA ALA A 490 13.49 -22.46 -30.95
C ALA A 490 14.11 -21.61 -29.83
N GLN A 491 14.98 -20.65 -30.17
CA GLN A 491 15.56 -19.69 -29.23
C GLN A 491 14.48 -18.82 -28.54
N ARG A 492 13.46 -18.42 -29.30
CA ARG A 492 12.29 -17.71 -28.75
C ARG A 492 11.57 -18.55 -27.70
N ARG A 493 11.24 -19.81 -28.02
CA ARG A 493 10.58 -20.74 -27.09
C ARG A 493 11.41 -20.98 -25.83
N TYR A 494 12.74 -21.05 -25.96
CA TYR A 494 13.64 -21.15 -24.82
C TYR A 494 13.56 -19.89 -23.94
N SER A 495 13.61 -18.71 -24.53
CA SER A 495 13.49 -17.43 -23.81
C SER A 495 12.15 -17.30 -23.09
N ASP A 496 11.05 -17.67 -23.76
CA ASP A 496 9.70 -17.70 -23.18
C ASP A 496 9.62 -18.67 -21.99
N ALA A 497 10.19 -19.88 -22.13
CA ALA A 497 10.22 -20.88 -21.07
C ALA A 497 11.06 -20.41 -19.87
N LEU A 498 12.18 -19.76 -20.12
CA LEU A 498 13.05 -19.18 -19.09
C LEU A 498 12.32 -18.09 -18.30
N VAL A 499 11.74 -17.11 -19.00
CA VAL A 499 10.99 -16.00 -18.41
C VAL A 499 9.79 -16.51 -17.61
N ARG A 500 9.03 -17.46 -18.15
CA ARG A 500 7.89 -18.06 -17.44
C ARG A 500 8.31 -18.77 -16.16
N THR A 501 9.45 -19.46 -16.17
CA THR A 501 9.98 -20.14 -14.99
C THR A 501 10.51 -19.14 -13.96
N ALA A 502 11.20 -18.09 -14.41
CA ALA A 502 11.66 -16.99 -13.55
C ALA A 502 10.49 -16.30 -12.82
N LYS A 503 9.42 -15.98 -13.56
CA LYS A 503 8.19 -15.42 -12.98
C LYS A 503 7.54 -16.33 -11.94
N ALA A 504 7.45 -17.63 -12.21
CA ALA A 504 6.90 -18.59 -11.25
C ALA A 504 7.76 -18.64 -9.97
N ALA A 505 9.09 -18.57 -10.10
CA ALA A 505 9.99 -18.50 -8.96
C ALA A 505 9.82 -17.19 -8.15
N ALA A 506 9.68 -16.05 -8.84
CA ALA A 506 9.42 -14.75 -8.22
C ALA A 506 8.11 -14.74 -7.42
N THR A 507 7.02 -15.25 -8.00
CA THR A 507 5.73 -15.40 -7.31
C THR A 507 5.85 -16.35 -6.12
N LEU A 508 6.56 -17.47 -6.26
CA LEU A 508 6.73 -18.41 -5.16
C LEU A 508 7.51 -17.78 -3.99
N LYS A 509 8.56 -16.99 -4.30
CA LYS A 509 9.33 -16.24 -3.32
C LYS A 509 8.45 -15.21 -2.60
N GLN A 510 7.59 -14.48 -3.32
CA GLN A 510 6.62 -13.55 -2.72
C GLN A 510 5.67 -14.27 -1.75
N LEU A 511 5.12 -15.42 -2.15
CA LEU A 511 4.14 -16.16 -1.33
C LEU A 511 4.76 -16.80 -0.08
N THR A 512 6.07 -17.08 -0.09
CA THR A 512 6.80 -17.82 0.95
C THR A 512 7.80 -16.98 1.73
N HIS A 513 7.82 -15.65 1.50
CA HIS A 513 8.74 -14.70 2.09
C HIS A 513 8.73 -14.73 3.63
#